data_AF-A0A0W0IBS7-F1
#
_entry.id   AF-A0A0W0IBS7-F1
#
_cell.length_a   1.000
_cell.length_b   1.000
_cell.length_c   1.000
_cell.angle_alpha   90.00
_cell.angle_beta   90.00
_cell.angle_gamma   90.00
#
_symmetry.space_group_name_H-M   'P 1'
#
loop_
_entity.id
_entity.type
_entity.pdbx_description
1 polymer ?
#
loop_
_entity_poly.entity_id
_entity_poly.type
_entity_poly.pdbx_seq_one_letter_code
_entity_poly.pdbx_strand_id
1 'polypeptide(L)'
;MAISNLEKYRKDLDALIAEGAVVSISLYKQAYGARYRDIVLEGHGGDEAKAKAKKEFDSIKPFIEVYHHWYSEALLLVKQLLPDRLADFVRLYERPKARKEVGHDSYRIEDACQGLTGTLRGQVTVDAKTAVNLFEQQVAIVESIKRRFESSLFDIKQLVQADLFDSELDAARELLKNKFTRGAGAVAGVVLEGHLGQVCQNNAVKLAKKNPTISDYNQALKDANVIE
;
A
#
# COMPACT_ATOMS: atom_id res chain seq x y z
N MET A 1 -7.04 -16.39 -15.74
CA MET A 1 -7.75 -15.80 -14.59
C MET A 1 -7.61 -14.30 -14.74
N ALA A 2 -8.70 -13.59 -15.06
CA ALA A 2 -8.66 -12.15 -15.21
C ALA A 2 -8.33 -11.55 -13.83
N ILE A 3 -7.19 -10.85 -13.74
CA ILE A 3 -6.84 -10.10 -12.54
C ILE A 3 -8.01 -9.16 -12.28
N SER A 4 -8.64 -9.29 -11.13
CA SER A 4 -9.69 -8.37 -10.71
C SER A 4 -9.13 -6.95 -10.76
N ASN A 5 -9.89 -5.96 -11.23
CA ASN A 5 -9.42 -4.56 -11.25
C ASN A 5 -8.84 -4.14 -9.88
N LEU A 6 -9.33 -4.71 -8.78
CA LEU A 6 -8.83 -4.51 -7.42
C LEU A 6 -7.41 -5.05 -7.19
N GLU A 7 -7.09 -6.23 -7.71
CA GLU A 7 -5.74 -6.81 -7.61
C GLU A 7 -4.75 -5.99 -8.42
N LYS A 8 -5.19 -5.41 -9.55
CA LYS A 8 -4.39 -4.46 -10.31
C LYS A 8 -4.08 -3.20 -9.48
N TYR A 9 -5.09 -2.58 -8.88
CA TYR A 9 -4.89 -1.41 -7.99
C TYR A 9 -3.97 -1.71 -6.81
N ARG A 10 -4.09 -2.89 -6.19
CA ARG A 10 -3.18 -3.31 -5.10
C ARG A 10 -1.73 -3.38 -5.60
N LYS A 11 -1.50 -4.01 -6.75
CA LYS A 11 -0.15 -4.12 -7.35
C LYS A 11 0.42 -2.76 -7.72
N ASP A 12 -0.40 -1.87 -8.28
CA ASP A 12 0.01 -0.51 -8.63
C ASP A 12 0.40 0.28 -7.37
N LEU A 13 -0.35 0.12 -6.27
CA LEU A 13 -0.02 0.72 -4.97
C LEU A 13 1.28 0.17 -4.38
N ASP A 14 1.48 -1.15 -4.44
CA ASP A 14 2.72 -1.80 -3.98
C ASP A 14 3.93 -1.34 -4.79
N ALA A 15 3.78 -1.17 -6.10
CA ALA A 15 4.81 -0.63 -6.97
C ALA A 15 5.16 0.82 -6.59
N LEU A 16 4.16 1.67 -6.37
CA LEU A 16 4.38 3.07 -5.98
C LEU A 16 5.09 3.20 -4.62
N ILE A 17 4.79 2.32 -3.66
CA ILE A 17 5.50 2.27 -2.37
C ILE A 17 6.96 1.85 -2.58
N ALA A 18 7.21 0.84 -3.43
CA ALA A 18 8.56 0.42 -3.77
C ALA A 18 9.36 1.52 -4.49
N GLU A 19 8.73 2.28 -5.38
CA GLU A 19 9.34 3.47 -5.99
C GLU A 19 9.68 4.54 -4.94
N GLY A 20 8.83 4.73 -3.92
CA GLY A 20 9.14 5.61 -2.78
C GLY A 20 10.44 5.22 -2.06
N ALA A 21 10.74 3.92 -1.95
CA ALA A 21 12.02 3.45 -1.41
C ALA A 21 13.22 3.82 -2.32
N VAL A 22 13.05 3.75 -3.64
CA VAL A 22 14.08 4.20 -4.62
C VAL A 22 14.33 5.71 -4.53
N VAL A 23 13.26 6.49 -4.36
CA VAL A 23 13.36 7.94 -4.13
C VAL A 23 14.08 8.24 -2.82
N SER A 24 13.79 7.46 -1.76
CA SER A 24 14.49 7.58 -0.46
C SER A 24 16.00 7.37 -0.63
N ILE A 25 16.41 6.30 -1.34
CA ILE A 25 17.83 6.02 -1.63
C ILE A 25 18.49 7.20 -2.36
N SER A 26 17.80 7.78 -3.33
CA SER A 26 18.30 8.93 -4.10
C SER A 26 18.44 10.19 -3.23
N LEU A 27 17.49 10.41 -2.31
CA LEU A 27 17.56 11.49 -1.32
C LEU A 27 18.70 11.28 -0.32
N TYR A 28 18.90 10.05 0.17
CA TYR A 28 20.01 9.70 1.05
C TYR A 28 21.36 9.95 0.36
N LYS A 29 21.50 9.58 -0.92
CA LYS A 29 22.69 9.91 -1.74
C LYS A 29 22.92 11.42 -1.82
N GLN A 30 21.89 12.21 -2.08
CA GLN A 30 22.01 13.68 -2.12
C GLN A 30 22.36 14.27 -0.74
N ALA A 31 21.74 13.79 0.33
CA ALA A 31 21.85 14.35 1.68
C ALA A 31 23.18 14.03 2.37
N TYR A 32 23.74 12.84 2.12
CA TYR A 32 24.91 12.33 2.85
C TYR A 32 26.12 12.03 1.96
N GLY A 33 25.96 11.99 0.64
CA GLY A 33 27.05 11.87 -0.32
C GLY A 33 28.01 10.72 -0.02
N ALA A 34 29.29 11.05 0.21
CA ALA A 34 30.35 10.09 0.51
C ALA A 34 30.05 9.25 1.75
N ARG A 35 29.47 9.84 2.81
CA ARG A 35 29.14 9.09 4.02
C ARG A 35 28.14 7.97 3.76
N TYR A 36 27.14 8.21 2.91
CA TYR A 36 26.19 7.17 2.54
C TYR A 36 26.85 6.10 1.66
N ARG A 37 27.74 6.49 0.74
CA ARG A 37 28.54 5.55 -0.03
C ARG A 37 29.35 4.63 0.89
N ASP A 38 30.05 5.18 1.87
CA ASP A 38 30.91 4.40 2.76
C ASP A 38 30.10 3.39 3.57
N ILE A 39 28.95 3.79 4.13
CA ILE A 39 28.02 2.90 4.83
C ILE A 39 27.53 1.76 3.91
N VAL A 40 27.17 2.08 2.66
CA VAL A 40 26.74 1.08 1.68
C VAL A 40 27.85 0.08 1.38
N LEU A 41 29.10 0.54 1.25
CA LEU A 41 30.25 -0.33 0.96
C LEU A 41 30.67 -1.18 2.18
N GLU A 42 30.60 -0.63 3.38
CA GLU A 42 30.91 -1.35 4.63
C GLU A 42 29.92 -2.49 4.90
N GLY A 43 28.66 -2.36 4.45
CA GLY A 43 27.65 -3.41 4.53
C GLY A 43 27.92 -4.64 3.64
N HIS A 44 28.90 -4.57 2.73
CA HIS A 44 29.21 -5.66 1.78
C HIS A 44 30.56 -6.33 2.11
N GLY A 45 30.53 -7.66 2.22
CA GLY A 45 31.71 -8.48 2.46
C GLY A 45 32.49 -8.80 1.17
N GLY A 46 33.80 -8.54 1.18
CA GLY A 46 34.70 -8.85 0.06
C GLY A 46 34.78 -7.77 -1.03
N ASP A 47 35.90 -7.75 -1.75
CA ASP A 47 36.22 -6.69 -2.71
C ASP A 47 35.29 -6.70 -3.93
N GLU A 48 34.87 -7.88 -4.38
CA GLU A 48 33.95 -8.03 -5.52
C GLU A 48 32.54 -7.49 -5.20
N ALA A 49 32.01 -7.78 -4.01
CA ALA A 49 30.72 -7.26 -3.57
C ALA A 49 30.76 -5.73 -3.38
N LYS A 50 31.86 -5.19 -2.84
CA LYS A 50 32.07 -3.75 -2.74
C LYS A 50 32.17 -3.07 -4.11
N ALA A 51 32.86 -3.69 -5.07
CA ALA A 51 32.94 -3.16 -6.43
C ALA A 51 31.57 -3.10 -7.11
N LYS A 52 30.74 -4.14 -6.91
CA LYS A 52 29.35 -4.16 -7.39
C LYS A 52 28.50 -3.09 -6.71
N ALA A 53 28.52 -3.00 -5.38
CA ALA A 53 27.77 -2.01 -4.62
C ALA A 53 28.15 -0.57 -5.00
N LYS A 54 29.43 -0.30 -5.27
CA LYS A 54 29.90 0.99 -5.77
C LYS A 54 29.29 1.33 -7.13
N LYS A 55 29.30 0.37 -8.06
CA LYS A 55 28.70 0.55 -9.39
C LYS A 55 27.20 0.84 -9.30
N GLU A 56 26.49 0.11 -8.44
CA GLU A 56 25.06 0.35 -8.17
C GLU A 56 24.84 1.75 -7.57
N PHE A 57 25.64 2.13 -6.56
CA PHE A 57 25.58 3.46 -5.95
C PHE A 57 25.77 4.59 -6.96
N ASP A 58 26.78 4.46 -7.83
CA ASP A 58 27.08 5.46 -8.83
C ASP A 58 25.96 5.55 -9.89
N SER A 59 25.25 4.45 -10.15
CA SER A 59 24.08 4.41 -11.05
C SER A 59 22.78 4.97 -10.46
N ILE A 60 22.71 5.27 -9.15
CA ILE A 60 21.54 5.89 -8.52
C ILE A 60 21.26 7.24 -9.20
N LYS A 61 20.03 7.38 -9.71
CA LYS A 61 19.54 8.58 -10.38
C LYS A 61 19.46 9.80 -9.46
N PRO A 62 19.49 11.03 -10.00
CA PRO A 62 19.30 12.23 -9.20
C PRO A 62 17.94 12.25 -8.50
N PHE A 63 17.91 12.70 -7.24
CA PHE A 63 16.68 12.76 -6.43
C PHE A 63 15.55 13.53 -7.12
N ILE A 64 15.84 14.72 -7.68
CA ILE A 64 14.82 15.53 -8.37
C ILE A 64 14.10 14.76 -9.48
N GLU A 65 14.83 13.96 -10.27
CA GLU A 65 14.24 13.20 -11.37
C GLU A 65 13.26 12.16 -10.82
N VAL A 66 13.74 11.28 -9.94
CA VAL A 66 12.91 10.18 -9.43
C VAL A 66 11.78 10.68 -8.53
N TYR A 67 11.99 11.76 -7.78
CA TYR A 67 10.98 12.35 -6.92
C TYR A 67 9.81 12.90 -7.73
N HIS A 68 10.05 13.61 -8.84
CA HIS A 68 8.96 14.16 -9.64
C HIS A 68 8.08 13.10 -10.30
N HIS A 69 8.67 11.97 -10.73
CA HIS A 69 7.91 10.83 -11.24
C HIS A 69 6.99 10.28 -10.14
N TRP A 70 7.59 9.91 -9.00
CA TRP A 70 6.86 9.36 -7.86
C TRP A 70 5.78 10.31 -7.33
N TYR A 71 6.12 11.59 -7.14
CA TYR A 71 5.21 12.59 -6.57
C TYR A 71 3.98 12.81 -7.46
N SER A 72 4.13 12.77 -8.78
CA SER A 72 3.02 12.96 -9.72
C SER A 72 1.98 11.86 -9.58
N GLU A 73 2.43 10.61 -9.43
CA GLU A 73 1.55 9.46 -9.23
C GLU A 73 0.96 9.43 -7.82
N ALA A 74 1.79 9.64 -6.79
CA ALA A 74 1.36 9.67 -5.40
C ALA A 74 0.35 10.78 -5.11
N LEU A 75 0.51 11.96 -5.70
CA LEU A 75 -0.42 13.08 -5.52
C LEU A 75 -1.84 12.72 -6.00
N LEU A 76 -1.94 12.09 -7.17
CA LEU A 76 -3.23 11.67 -7.73
C LEU A 76 -3.88 10.60 -6.86
N LEU A 77 -3.08 9.63 -6.40
CA LEU A 77 -3.54 8.57 -5.52
C LEU A 77 -4.07 9.14 -4.18
N VAL A 78 -3.30 10.01 -3.52
CA VAL A 78 -3.71 10.65 -2.27
C VAL A 78 -4.98 11.48 -2.47
N LYS A 79 -5.07 12.24 -3.56
CA LYS A 79 -6.27 13.01 -3.90
C LYS A 79 -7.51 12.13 -4.04
N GLN A 80 -7.37 10.95 -4.63
CA GLN A 80 -8.49 10.05 -4.88
C GLN A 80 -8.89 9.22 -3.66
N LEU A 81 -7.92 8.72 -2.89
CA LEU A 81 -8.16 7.71 -1.85
C LEU A 81 -8.04 8.26 -0.42
N LEU A 82 -7.39 9.41 -0.24
CA LEU A 82 -7.19 10.02 1.07
C LEU A 82 -7.24 11.57 0.99
N PRO A 83 -8.35 12.15 0.49
CA PRO A 83 -8.46 13.59 0.25
C PRO A 83 -8.24 14.42 1.51
N ASP A 84 -8.62 13.91 2.69
CA ASP A 84 -8.44 14.58 3.97
C ASP A 84 -6.96 14.82 4.32
N ARG A 85 -6.04 14.02 3.77
CA ARG A 85 -4.58 14.16 3.96
C ARG A 85 -3.88 14.83 2.77
N LEU A 86 -4.62 15.23 1.74
CA LEU A 86 -4.05 15.87 0.55
C LEU A 86 -3.32 17.17 0.90
N ALA A 87 -3.93 18.00 1.74
CA ALA A 87 -3.32 19.26 2.16
C ALA A 87 -2.00 19.05 2.92
N ASP A 88 -1.95 18.04 3.80
CA ASP A 88 -0.71 17.66 4.49
C ASP A 88 0.37 17.19 3.51
N PHE A 89 0.00 16.31 2.57
CA PHE A 89 0.90 15.76 1.57
C PHE A 89 1.54 16.86 0.71
N VAL A 90 0.73 17.81 0.24
CA VAL A 90 1.17 18.96 -0.55
C VAL A 90 2.06 19.90 0.28
N ARG A 91 1.68 20.18 1.53
CA ARG A 91 2.43 21.06 2.43
C ARG A 91 3.84 20.57 2.77
N LEU A 92 4.11 19.27 2.70
CA LEU A 92 5.45 18.69 2.87
C LEU A 92 6.36 19.01 1.67
N TYR A 93 5.78 19.16 0.49
CA TYR A 93 6.48 19.53 -0.74
C TYR A 93 6.63 21.04 -0.91
N GLU A 94 5.53 21.79 -0.84
CA GLU A 94 5.47 23.19 -1.23
C GLU A 94 6.08 24.13 -0.20
N ARG A 95 6.97 25.01 -0.66
CA ARG A 95 7.53 26.06 0.21
C ARG A 95 6.49 27.11 0.62
N PRO A 96 6.58 27.66 1.84
CA PRO A 96 5.74 28.79 2.25
C PRO A 96 5.98 30.03 1.38
N LYS A 97 4.92 30.57 0.77
CA LYS A 97 5.00 31.76 -0.12
C LYS A 97 5.54 33.02 0.56
N ALA A 98 5.35 33.15 1.88
CA ALA A 98 5.70 34.34 2.66
C ALA A 98 7.03 34.20 3.43
N ARG A 99 7.88 33.20 3.11
CA ARG A 99 9.13 33.00 3.85
C ARG A 99 10.16 34.08 3.52
N LYS A 100 10.81 34.62 4.55
CA LYS A 100 11.90 35.60 4.42
C LYS A 100 13.28 34.94 4.39
N GLU A 101 13.43 33.83 5.11
CA GLU A 101 14.67 33.07 5.25
C GLU A 101 14.38 31.57 5.12
N VAL A 102 15.43 30.79 4.85
CA VAL A 102 15.36 29.33 4.75
C VAL A 102 15.89 28.73 6.06
N GLY A 103 14.96 28.41 6.96
CA GLY A 103 15.19 27.72 8.23
C GLY A 103 14.48 26.36 8.31
N HIS A 104 14.67 25.63 9.41
CA HIS A 104 14.10 24.28 9.62
C HIS A 104 12.58 24.23 9.50
N ASP A 105 11.88 25.27 9.93
CA ASP A 105 10.44 25.41 9.90
C ASP A 105 9.90 25.71 8.49
N SER A 106 10.71 26.36 7.65
CA SER A 106 10.35 26.79 6.30
C SER A 106 10.89 25.90 5.17
N TYR A 107 11.86 25.03 5.47
CA TYR A 107 12.50 24.15 4.49
C TYR A 107 11.54 23.03 4.09
N ARG A 108 11.42 22.76 2.79
CA ARG A 108 10.50 21.77 2.22
C ARG A 108 11.18 20.90 1.18
N ILE A 109 10.48 19.86 0.71
CA ILE A 109 11.06 18.94 -0.29
C ILE A 109 11.39 19.66 -1.61
N GLU A 110 10.59 20.66 -2.00
CA GLU A 110 10.88 21.52 -3.15
C GLU A 110 12.26 22.18 -3.05
N ASP A 111 12.69 22.59 -1.85
CA ASP A 111 14.02 23.17 -1.63
C ASP A 111 15.14 22.15 -1.86
N ALA A 112 14.92 20.90 -1.44
CA ALA A 112 15.87 19.82 -1.70
C ALA A 112 15.95 19.48 -3.19
N CYS A 113 14.82 19.49 -3.91
CA CYS A 113 14.82 19.34 -5.37
C CYS A 113 15.64 20.45 -6.05
N GLN A 114 15.55 21.70 -5.55
CA GLN A 114 16.30 22.85 -6.06
C GLN A 114 17.76 22.90 -5.56
N GLY A 115 18.17 21.98 -4.68
CA GLY A 115 19.51 21.96 -4.09
C GLY A 115 19.80 23.14 -3.16
N LEU A 116 18.76 23.77 -2.60
CA LEU A 116 18.90 24.92 -1.72
C LEU A 116 19.45 24.51 -0.35
N THR A 117 20.29 25.37 0.22
CA THR A 117 20.81 25.23 1.57
C THR A 117 20.64 26.53 2.34
N GLY A 118 20.25 26.43 3.61
CA GLY A 118 20.23 27.54 4.54
C GLY A 118 21.56 27.60 5.27
N THR A 119 22.15 28.80 5.35
CA THR A 119 23.42 29.02 6.04
C THR A 119 23.26 30.20 7.00
N LEU A 120 23.67 30.02 8.26
CA LEU A 120 23.74 31.08 9.25
C LEU A 120 25.17 31.20 9.76
N ARG A 121 25.76 32.40 9.65
CA ARG A 121 27.15 32.67 10.10
C ARG A 121 28.19 31.68 9.55
N GLY A 122 28.02 31.25 8.29
CA GLY A 122 28.92 30.30 7.62
C GLY A 122 28.70 28.83 7.97
N GLN A 123 27.74 28.50 8.84
CA GLN A 123 27.35 27.13 9.15
C GLN A 123 26.05 26.76 8.43
N VAL A 124 26.04 25.59 7.79
CA VAL A 124 24.84 25.03 7.16
C VAL A 124 23.84 24.67 8.26
N THR A 125 22.68 25.33 8.25
CA THR A 125 21.58 25.07 9.19
C THR A 125 20.60 24.07 8.61
N VAL A 126 20.26 24.20 7.33
CA VAL A 126 19.35 23.30 6.63
C VAL A 126 19.89 22.92 5.25
N ASP A 127 19.77 21.65 4.93
CA ASP A 127 20.13 21.06 3.64
C ASP A 127 19.16 19.90 3.31
N ALA A 128 19.49 19.13 2.27
CA ALA A 128 18.72 17.96 1.85
C ALA A 128 18.46 16.92 2.97
N LYS A 129 19.25 16.89 4.06
CA LYS A 129 18.96 16.02 5.21
C LYS A 129 17.63 16.39 5.88
N THR A 130 17.26 17.67 5.84
CA THR A 130 15.98 18.15 6.39
C THR A 130 14.79 17.59 5.60
N ALA A 131 14.96 17.37 4.30
CA ALA A 131 13.91 16.78 3.46
C ALA A 131 13.69 15.28 3.72
N VAL A 132 14.62 14.57 4.35
CA VAL A 132 14.47 13.12 4.65
C VAL A 132 13.21 12.89 5.48
N ASN A 133 13.09 13.59 6.61
CA ASN A 133 11.93 13.46 7.50
C ASN A 133 10.61 13.91 6.85
N LEU A 134 10.67 14.87 5.92
CA LEU A 134 9.48 15.34 5.19
C LEU A 134 9.02 14.31 4.16
N PHE A 135 9.98 13.71 3.44
CA PHE A 135 9.70 12.69 2.45
C PHE A 135 9.20 11.40 3.09
N GLU A 136 9.79 10.98 4.21
CA GLU A 136 9.31 9.86 5.01
C GLU A 136 7.84 10.04 5.44
N GLN A 137 7.44 11.26 5.80
CA GLN A 137 6.04 11.57 6.09
C GLN A 137 5.13 11.44 4.86
N GLN A 138 5.58 11.85 3.67
CA GLN A 138 4.82 11.64 2.43
C GLN A 138 4.66 10.15 2.12
N VAL A 139 5.72 9.36 2.26
CA VAL A 139 5.67 7.90 2.10
C VAL A 139 4.72 7.27 3.10
N ALA A 140 4.77 7.66 4.38
CA ALA A 140 3.87 7.16 5.41
C ALA A 140 2.38 7.47 5.11
N ILE A 141 2.09 8.63 4.51
CA ILE A 141 0.73 8.95 4.04
C ILE A 141 0.31 7.97 2.94
N VAL A 142 1.16 7.69 1.95
CA VAL A 142 0.86 6.72 0.88
C VAL A 142 0.70 5.31 1.44
N GLU A 143 1.56 4.88 2.37
CA GLU A 143 1.44 3.58 3.04
C GLU A 143 0.14 3.44 3.86
N SER A 144 -0.34 4.54 4.44
CA SER A 144 -1.61 4.53 5.17
C SER A 144 -2.80 4.21 4.26
N ILE A 145 -2.73 4.58 2.97
CA ILE A 145 -3.73 4.23 1.96
C ILE A 145 -3.78 2.71 1.81
N LYS A 146 -2.63 2.04 1.75
CA LYS A 146 -2.58 0.57 1.66
C LYS A 146 -3.31 -0.08 2.83
N ARG A 147 -2.99 0.32 4.06
CA ARG A 147 -3.65 -0.22 5.27
C ARG A 147 -5.16 0.03 5.26
N ARG A 148 -5.58 1.25 4.91
CA ARG A 148 -7.00 1.60 4.82
C ARG A 148 -7.71 0.83 3.72
N PHE A 149 -7.08 0.67 2.57
CA PHE A 149 -7.61 -0.06 1.42
C PHE A 149 -7.80 -1.54 1.76
N GLU A 150 -6.82 -2.18 2.41
CA GLU A 150 -6.93 -3.59 2.81
C GLU A 150 -8.02 -3.82 3.87
N SER A 151 -8.10 -2.96 4.89
CA SER A 151 -9.14 -3.06 5.92
C SER A 151 -10.53 -2.78 5.36
N SER A 152 -10.72 -1.64 4.70
CA SER A 152 -12.05 -1.24 4.19
C SER A 152 -12.52 -2.19 3.10
N LEU A 153 -11.62 -2.72 2.26
CA LEU A 153 -11.97 -3.71 1.24
C LEU A 153 -12.46 -5.02 1.87
N PHE A 154 -11.81 -5.47 2.94
CA PHE A 154 -12.25 -6.66 3.66
C PHE A 154 -13.66 -6.46 4.22
N ASP A 155 -13.90 -5.30 4.86
CA ASP A 155 -15.19 -4.95 5.42
C ASP A 155 -16.28 -4.85 4.33
N ILE A 156 -16.01 -4.14 3.23
CA ILE A 156 -16.95 -4.02 2.09
C ILE A 156 -17.25 -5.38 1.48
N LYS A 157 -16.24 -6.24 1.29
CA LYS A 157 -16.44 -7.58 0.72
C LYS A 157 -17.39 -8.40 1.60
N GLN A 158 -17.18 -8.37 2.92
CA GLN A 158 -18.05 -9.10 3.85
C GLN A 158 -19.49 -8.57 3.84
N LEU A 159 -19.67 -7.24 3.84
CA LEU A 159 -20.99 -6.61 3.80
C LEU A 159 -21.73 -6.94 2.50
N VAL A 160 -21.10 -6.73 1.34
CA VAL A 160 -21.72 -7.00 0.03
C VAL A 160 -22.04 -8.48 -0.14
N GLN A 161 -21.19 -9.37 0.38
CA GLN A 161 -21.43 -10.80 0.35
C GLN A 161 -22.61 -11.22 1.25
N ALA A 162 -22.77 -10.58 2.41
CA ALA A 162 -23.94 -10.76 3.27
C ALA A 162 -25.22 -10.28 2.57
N ASP A 163 -25.22 -9.08 1.99
CA ASP A 163 -26.37 -8.53 1.26
C ASP A 163 -26.78 -9.43 0.07
N LEU A 164 -25.79 -9.97 -0.65
CA LEU A 164 -26.03 -10.91 -1.74
C LEU A 164 -26.65 -12.21 -1.22
N PHE A 165 -26.12 -12.78 -0.14
CA PHE A 165 -26.66 -14.00 0.47
C PHE A 165 -28.08 -13.80 0.99
N ASP A 166 -28.38 -12.66 1.62
CA ASP A 166 -29.74 -12.35 2.07
C ASP A 166 -30.72 -12.23 0.90
N SER A 167 -30.29 -11.57 -0.19
CA SER A 167 -31.10 -11.46 -1.42
C SER A 167 -31.41 -12.83 -2.05
N GLU A 168 -30.42 -13.72 -2.09
CA GLU A 168 -30.58 -15.09 -2.60
C GLU A 168 -31.45 -15.95 -1.67
N LEU A 169 -31.34 -15.77 -0.34
CA LEU A 169 -32.22 -16.45 0.62
C LEU A 169 -33.66 -15.98 0.51
N ASP A 170 -33.89 -14.70 0.24
CA ASP A 170 -35.23 -14.17 -0.01
C ASP A 170 -35.82 -14.73 -1.31
N ALA A 171 -35.02 -14.83 -2.38
CA ALA A 171 -35.42 -15.53 -3.60
C ALA A 171 -35.78 -17.01 -3.33
N ALA A 172 -34.99 -17.71 -2.51
CA ALA A 172 -35.28 -19.09 -2.10
C ALA A 172 -36.60 -19.18 -1.31
N ARG A 173 -36.89 -18.23 -0.43
CA ARG A 173 -38.16 -18.16 0.32
C ARG A 173 -39.35 -17.93 -0.61
N GLU A 174 -39.22 -17.09 -1.63
CA GLU A 174 -40.28 -16.87 -2.62
C GLU A 174 -40.56 -18.13 -3.46
N LEU A 175 -39.52 -18.82 -3.92
CA LEU A 175 -39.65 -20.10 -4.61
C LEU A 175 -40.39 -21.13 -3.74
N LEU A 176 -40.07 -21.18 -2.44
CA LEU A 176 -40.71 -22.08 -1.49
C LEU A 176 -42.20 -21.75 -1.30
N LYS A 177 -42.56 -20.47 -1.16
CA LYS A 177 -43.97 -20.01 -1.07
C LYS A 177 -44.77 -20.43 -2.29
N ASN A 178 -44.16 -20.42 -3.47
CA ASN A 178 -44.76 -20.83 -4.74
C ASN A 178 -44.70 -22.35 -5.00
N LYS A 179 -44.34 -23.17 -4.00
CA LYS A 179 -44.22 -24.64 -4.06
C LYS A 179 -43.10 -25.16 -4.99
N PHE A 180 -42.17 -24.31 -5.43
CA PHE A 180 -40.97 -24.71 -6.17
C PHE A 180 -39.87 -25.20 -5.22
N THR A 181 -40.15 -26.28 -4.48
CA THR A 181 -39.29 -26.79 -3.39
C THR A 181 -37.88 -27.15 -3.83
N ARG A 182 -37.71 -27.75 -5.01
CA ARG A 182 -36.39 -28.10 -5.56
C ARG A 182 -35.56 -26.86 -5.90
N GLY A 183 -36.18 -25.83 -6.48
CA GLY A 183 -35.51 -24.57 -6.81
C GLY A 183 -35.10 -23.80 -5.56
N ALA A 184 -36.00 -23.72 -4.58
CA ALA A 184 -35.71 -23.13 -3.27
C ALA A 184 -34.53 -23.82 -2.57
N GLY A 185 -34.52 -25.16 -2.57
CA GLY A 185 -33.42 -25.94 -1.98
C GLY A 185 -32.09 -25.75 -2.69
N ALA A 186 -32.08 -25.63 -4.03
CA ALA A 186 -30.87 -25.39 -4.80
C ALA A 186 -30.25 -24.02 -4.48
N VAL A 187 -31.05 -22.95 -4.46
CA VAL A 187 -30.58 -21.59 -4.14
C VAL A 187 -30.07 -21.52 -2.70
N ALA A 188 -30.82 -22.07 -1.74
CA ALA A 188 -30.40 -22.12 -0.33
C ALA A 188 -29.10 -22.94 -0.13
N GLY A 189 -28.93 -24.03 -0.89
CA GLY A 189 -27.72 -24.83 -0.90
C GLY A 189 -26.50 -24.05 -1.38
N VAL A 190 -26.62 -23.30 -2.48
CA VAL A 190 -25.54 -22.46 -3.01
C VAL A 190 -25.16 -21.35 -2.02
N VAL A 191 -26.14 -20.71 -1.36
CA VAL A 191 -25.86 -19.73 -0.31
C VAL A 191 -25.12 -20.36 0.87
N LEU A 192 -25.54 -21.55 1.31
CA LEU A 192 -24.89 -22.27 2.40
C LEU A 192 -23.44 -22.67 2.04
N GLU A 193 -23.20 -23.15 0.81
CA GLU A 193 -21.84 -23.42 0.31
C GLU A 193 -20.98 -22.16 0.28
N GLY A 194 -21.53 -21.05 -0.20
CA GLY A 194 -20.86 -19.76 -0.21
C GLY A 194 -20.50 -19.26 1.19
N HIS A 195 -21.41 -19.41 2.15
CA HIS A 195 -21.19 -19.03 3.54
C HIS A 195 -20.13 -19.92 4.21
N LEU A 196 -20.27 -21.24 4.12
CA LEU A 196 -19.30 -22.17 4.70
C LEU A 196 -17.90 -21.99 4.11
N GLY A 197 -17.82 -21.73 2.80
CA GLY A 197 -16.55 -21.37 2.15
C GLY A 197 -15.93 -20.09 2.68
N GLN A 198 -16.75 -19.08 3.00
CA GLN A 198 -16.28 -17.84 3.65
C GLN A 198 -15.79 -18.10 5.08
N VAL A 199 -16.49 -18.94 5.85
CA VAL A 199 -16.08 -19.32 7.22
C VAL A 199 -14.74 -20.07 7.19
N CYS A 200 -14.52 -20.97 6.22
CA CYS A 200 -13.22 -21.60 6.03
C CYS A 200 -12.12 -20.59 5.73
N GLN A 201 -12.37 -19.62 4.85
CA GLN A 201 -11.39 -18.56 4.50
C GLN A 201 -11.05 -17.69 5.72
N ASN A 202 -12.05 -17.28 6.50
CA ASN A 202 -11.86 -16.45 7.69
C ASN A 202 -11.02 -17.17 8.77
N ASN A 203 -11.11 -18.50 8.85
CA ASN A 203 -10.36 -19.32 9.80
C ASN A 203 -9.09 -19.94 9.19
N ALA A 204 -8.66 -19.49 8.00
CA ALA A 204 -7.49 -19.99 7.28
C ALA A 204 -7.47 -21.52 7.03
N VAL A 205 -8.64 -22.15 6.95
CA VAL A 205 -8.79 -23.59 6.69
C VAL A 205 -8.64 -23.85 5.19
N LYS A 206 -7.62 -24.64 4.81
CA LYS A 206 -7.34 -25.00 3.41
C LYS A 206 -8.11 -26.25 3.01
N LEU A 207 -8.81 -26.19 1.88
CA LEU A 207 -9.50 -27.34 1.28
C LEU A 207 -8.62 -27.99 0.22
N ALA A 208 -8.49 -29.31 0.25
CA ALA A 208 -7.70 -30.06 -0.72
C ALA A 208 -8.44 -30.30 -2.05
N LYS A 209 -9.77 -30.25 -2.05
CA LYS A 209 -10.62 -30.49 -3.24
C LYS A 209 -10.81 -29.22 -4.07
N LYS A 210 -10.81 -29.38 -5.39
CA LYS A 210 -11.03 -28.30 -6.36
C LYS A 210 -12.48 -27.78 -6.39
N ASN A 211 -13.46 -28.67 -6.18
CA ASN A 211 -14.89 -28.35 -6.10
C ASN A 211 -15.45 -28.94 -4.80
N PRO A 212 -15.34 -28.23 -3.66
CA PRO A 212 -15.85 -28.70 -2.38
C PRO A 212 -17.38 -28.60 -2.32
N THR A 213 -18.02 -29.59 -1.70
CA THR A 213 -19.45 -29.60 -1.39
C THR A 213 -19.71 -29.16 0.05
N ILE A 214 -20.96 -28.92 0.44
CA ILE A 214 -21.36 -28.59 1.83
C ILE A 214 -20.70 -29.54 2.85
N SER A 215 -20.72 -30.85 2.58
CA SER A 215 -20.14 -31.86 3.48
C SER A 215 -18.62 -31.71 3.61
N ASP A 216 -17.93 -31.36 2.51
CA ASP A 216 -16.49 -31.13 2.53
C ASP A 216 -16.14 -29.89 3.38
N TYR A 217 -16.92 -28.81 3.27
CA TYR A 217 -16.73 -27.62 4.09
C TYR A 217 -17.00 -27.91 5.57
N ASN A 218 -18.10 -28.59 5.90
CA ASN A 218 -18.44 -28.94 7.28
C ASN A 218 -17.36 -29.83 7.93
N GLN A 219 -16.86 -30.83 7.21
CA GLN A 219 -15.81 -31.70 7.76
C GLN A 219 -14.52 -30.90 8.00
N ALA A 220 -14.11 -30.06 7.05
CA ALA A 220 -12.91 -29.23 7.21
C ALA A 220 -13.00 -28.26 8.39
N LEU A 221 -14.20 -27.71 8.65
CA LEU A 221 -14.43 -26.82 9.80
C LEU A 221 -14.45 -27.58 11.13
N LYS A 222 -15.00 -28.81 11.17
CA LYS A 222 -14.92 -29.71 12.33
C LYS A 222 -13.48 -30.10 12.64
N ASP A 223 -12.74 -30.52 11.62
CA ASP A 223 -11.33 -30.91 11.75
C ASP A 223 -10.46 -29.74 12.25
N ALA A 224 -10.84 -28.51 11.92
CA ALA A 224 -10.19 -27.28 12.39
C ALA A 224 -10.70 -26.78 13.76
N ASN A 225 -11.60 -27.50 14.44
CA ASN A 225 -12.25 -27.11 15.69
C ASN A 225 -12.96 -25.73 15.64
N VAL A 226 -13.47 -25.35 14.46
CA VAL A 226 -14.26 -24.11 14.28
C VAL A 226 -15.73 -24.33 14.62
N ILE A 227 -16.24 -25.55 14.36
CA ILE A 227 -17.60 -25.98 14.65
C ILE A 227 -17.57 -27.38 15.27
N GLU A 228 -18.57 -27.71 16.10
CA GLU A 228 -18.72 -29.05 16.73
C GLU A 228 -19.32 -30.09 15.77
#